data_AF-A0A8T9SVX5-F1
#
_entry.id   AF-A0A8T9SVX5-F1
#
_cell.length_a   1.000
_cell.length_b   1.000
_cell.length_c   1.000
_cell.angle_alpha   90.00
_cell.angle_beta   90.00
_cell.angle_gamma   90.00
#
_symmetry.space_group_name_H-M   'P 1'
#
loop_
_entity.id
_entity.type
_entity.pdbx_description
1 polymer ?
#
loop_
_entity_poly.entity_id
_entity_poly.type
_entity_poly.pdbx_seq_one_letter_code
_entity_poly.pdbx_strand_id
1 'polypeptide(L)'
;MRFTILEKIDADTPLAHLFNAYLAGLSTLDIFSTPRESMRACRVAFTTEAQGAKPPLSIVAQAQRYYELTVLSNALNHLHGHVQAAAALLDSFFAVYEGDLTAYAAANRKRLLEEYGGGEDDDWHHTGTGNPDAGEGWQVTDTTDPARLAEYGLHAELARFFPDPESHGEYIGTSGPIDFHRFTLAVEHQTDFALRKMFTAVSGKEITMYRPDESGRMVPIPIIEQIEQEINEDIANERLTARFNAVLNAAQQLAVLYAKMPPDDLQGYYLLQQVLNNMLALKMEGYPPF
;
A
#
# COMPACT_ATOMS: atom_id res chain seq x y z
N MET A 1 2.54 -6.65 25.95
CA MET A 1 2.06 -5.76 24.87
C MET A 1 2.33 -6.50 23.58
N ARG A 2 1.29 -6.83 22.81
CA ARG A 2 1.45 -7.63 21.57
C ARG A 2 1.95 -6.68 20.48
N PHE A 3 3.06 -7.00 19.85
CA PHE A 3 3.49 -6.30 18.64
C PHE A 3 2.56 -6.75 17.52
N THR A 4 1.74 -5.86 16.99
CA THR A 4 0.91 -6.14 15.80
C THR A 4 1.79 -5.86 14.59
N ILE A 5 2.12 -6.89 13.81
CA ILE A 5 2.96 -6.74 12.60
C ILE A 5 2.16 -6.13 11.46
N LEU A 6 0.89 -6.51 11.36
CA LEU A 6 -0.02 -6.07 10.30
C LEU A 6 -0.74 -4.80 10.75
N GLU A 7 -0.08 -3.66 10.54
CA GLU A 7 -0.65 -2.36 10.85
C GLU A 7 -1.78 -2.01 9.88
N LYS A 8 -2.89 -1.52 10.42
CA LYS A 8 -4.03 -1.08 9.62
C LYS A 8 -3.74 0.27 9.00
N ILE A 9 -4.17 0.44 7.77
CA ILE A 9 -4.17 1.73 7.08
C ILE A 9 -5.29 2.58 7.68
N ASP A 10 -4.94 3.70 8.31
CA ASP A 10 -5.88 4.65 8.93
C ASP A 10 -6.44 5.63 7.90
N ALA A 11 -7.22 5.09 6.96
CA ALA A 11 -7.89 5.87 5.92
C ALA A 11 -9.27 5.26 5.60
N ASP A 12 -10.26 6.12 5.41
CA ASP A 12 -11.64 5.74 5.05
C ASP A 12 -11.83 5.74 3.53
N THR A 13 -10.94 5.03 2.82
CA THR A 13 -11.08 4.83 1.36
C THR A 13 -11.39 3.37 1.04
N PRO A 14 -12.15 3.08 -0.02
CA PRO A 14 -12.39 1.70 -0.44
C PRO A 14 -11.10 0.89 -0.61
N LEU A 15 -10.06 1.49 -1.20
CA LEU A 15 -8.74 0.86 -1.32
C LEU A 15 -8.13 0.49 0.04
N ALA A 16 -8.19 1.39 1.03
CA ALA A 16 -7.72 1.08 2.39
C ALA A 16 -8.54 -0.06 3.02
N HIS A 17 -9.86 -0.09 2.81
CA HIS A 17 -10.70 -1.20 3.26
C HIS A 17 -10.32 -2.53 2.62
N LEU A 18 -9.99 -2.55 1.32
CA LEU A 18 -9.50 -3.76 0.64
C LEU A 18 -8.19 -4.25 1.25
N PHE A 19 -7.20 -3.36 1.40
CA PHE A 19 -5.90 -3.72 1.98
C PHE A 19 -6.04 -4.16 3.44
N ASN A 20 -6.87 -3.49 4.24
CA ASN A 20 -7.16 -3.89 5.61
C ASN A 20 -7.87 -5.24 5.70
N ALA A 21 -8.78 -5.55 4.76
CA ALA A 21 -9.40 -6.88 4.67
C ALA A 21 -8.39 -7.97 4.29
N TYR A 22 -7.50 -7.68 3.33
CA TYR A 22 -6.40 -8.57 2.95
C TYR A 22 -5.45 -8.83 4.12
N LEU A 23 -5.02 -7.79 4.84
CA LEU A 23 -4.22 -7.90 6.05
C LEU A 23 -4.93 -8.71 7.15
N ALA A 24 -6.25 -8.52 7.32
CA ALA A 24 -7.03 -9.31 8.26
C ALA A 24 -7.06 -10.80 7.89
N GLY A 25 -7.09 -11.13 6.59
CA GLY A 25 -6.95 -12.50 6.09
C GLY A 25 -5.63 -13.17 6.50
N LEU A 26 -4.57 -12.38 6.69
CA LEU A 26 -3.25 -12.85 7.13
C LEU A 26 -3.09 -12.94 8.66
N SER A 27 -4.12 -12.63 9.44
CA SER A 27 -4.06 -12.60 10.91
C SER A 27 -3.59 -13.91 11.56
N THR A 28 -3.96 -15.06 10.99
CA THR A 28 -3.47 -16.37 11.47
C THR A 28 -1.95 -16.48 11.30
N LEU A 29 -1.39 -15.99 10.18
CA LEU A 29 0.05 -15.98 9.97
C LEU A 29 0.76 -15.03 10.92
N ASP A 30 0.18 -13.87 11.22
CA ASP A 30 0.71 -12.90 12.20
C ASP A 30 0.87 -13.56 13.60
N ILE A 31 -0.16 -14.28 14.05
CA ILE A 31 -0.15 -15.00 15.34
C ILE A 31 1.03 -15.98 15.44
N PHE A 32 1.34 -16.72 14.38
CA PHE A 32 2.43 -17.69 14.37
C PHE A 32 3.81 -17.08 14.08
N SER A 33 3.85 -15.86 13.56
CA SER A 33 5.09 -15.17 13.18
C SER A 33 5.58 -14.19 14.24
N THR A 34 4.71 -13.81 15.19
CA THR A 34 5.08 -12.90 16.29
C THR A 34 6.21 -13.49 17.14
N PRO A 35 7.35 -12.78 17.31
CA PRO A 35 8.49 -13.28 18.07
C PRO A 35 8.17 -13.45 19.56
N ARG A 36 8.92 -14.36 20.21
CA ARG A 36 8.73 -14.70 21.63
C ARG A 36 9.05 -13.53 22.55
N GLU A 37 8.33 -13.44 23.67
CA GLU A 37 8.32 -12.27 24.56
C GLU A 37 9.63 -11.98 25.33
N SER A 38 10.64 -12.85 25.32
CA SER A 38 11.91 -12.58 26.02
C SER A 38 13.16 -12.95 25.23
N MET A 39 14.20 -12.12 25.37
CA MET A 39 15.54 -12.37 24.81
C MET A 39 16.14 -13.70 25.30
N ARG A 40 15.80 -14.12 26.52
CA ARG A 40 16.19 -15.42 27.06
C ARG A 40 15.55 -16.56 26.27
N ALA A 41 14.24 -16.51 26.02
CA ALA A 41 13.54 -17.53 25.24
C ALA A 41 14.02 -17.57 23.78
N CYS A 42 14.32 -16.40 23.21
CA CYS A 42 14.90 -16.26 21.87
C CYS A 42 16.30 -16.91 21.79
N ARG A 43 17.21 -16.55 22.70
CA ARG A 43 18.57 -17.12 22.75
C ARG A 43 18.56 -18.64 22.94
N VAL A 44 17.72 -19.15 23.83
CA VAL A 44 17.58 -20.61 24.04
C VAL A 44 17.14 -21.28 22.75
N ALA A 45 16.14 -20.76 22.06
CA ALA A 45 15.66 -21.33 20.80
C ALA A 45 16.73 -21.34 19.70
N PHE A 46 17.44 -20.23 19.47
CA PHE A 46 18.55 -20.17 18.51
C PHE A 46 19.67 -21.17 18.87
N THR A 47 20.03 -21.26 20.15
CA THR A 47 21.08 -22.19 20.60
C THR A 47 20.65 -23.65 20.41
N THR A 48 19.41 -23.97 20.76
CA THR A 48 18.85 -25.33 20.65
C THR A 48 18.74 -25.78 19.18
N GLU A 49 18.31 -24.89 18.28
CA GLU A 49 18.24 -25.19 16.84
C GLU A 49 19.64 -25.31 16.21
N ALA A 50 20.58 -24.46 16.60
CA ALA A 50 21.99 -24.56 16.18
C ALA A 50 22.66 -25.86 16.62
N GLN A 51 22.19 -26.46 17.72
CA GLN A 51 22.63 -27.78 18.20
C GLN A 51 21.98 -28.96 17.44
N GLY A 52 21.20 -28.69 16.40
CA GLY A 52 20.58 -29.70 15.54
C GLY A 52 19.23 -30.22 16.04
N ALA A 53 18.68 -29.66 17.13
CA ALA A 53 17.32 -29.96 17.51
C ALA A 53 16.35 -29.41 16.45
N LYS A 54 15.35 -30.20 16.06
CA LYS A 54 14.27 -29.77 15.17
C LYS A 54 13.07 -29.33 16.01
N PRO A 55 12.97 -28.04 16.41
CA PRO A 55 11.80 -27.58 17.12
C PRO A 55 10.56 -27.68 16.22
N PRO A 56 9.35 -27.79 16.80
CA PRO A 56 8.09 -27.78 16.04
C PRO A 56 7.93 -26.52 15.17
N LEU A 57 8.56 -25.41 15.56
CA LEU A 57 8.65 -24.16 14.83
C LEU A 57 10.11 -23.70 14.81
N SER A 58 10.71 -23.70 13.62
CA SER A 58 12.05 -23.13 13.40
C SER A 58 12.04 -21.64 13.69
N ILE A 59 13.02 -21.17 14.47
CA ILE A 59 13.17 -19.75 14.77
C ILE A 59 13.57 -18.94 13.55
N VAL A 60 14.34 -19.53 12.63
CA VAL A 60 14.73 -18.91 11.37
C VAL A 60 13.50 -18.73 10.49
N ALA A 61 12.67 -19.77 10.35
CA ALA A 61 11.42 -19.67 9.60
C ALA A 61 10.43 -18.66 10.21
N GLN A 62 10.36 -18.59 11.55
CA GLN A 62 9.54 -17.60 12.24
C GLN A 62 10.04 -16.17 11.99
N ALA A 63 11.34 -15.93 12.13
CA ALA A 63 11.96 -14.64 11.90
C ALA A 63 11.79 -14.18 10.45
N GLN A 64 11.98 -15.09 9.49
CA GLN A 64 11.74 -14.81 8.07
C GLN A 64 10.29 -14.34 7.85
N ARG A 65 9.30 -15.08 8.35
CA ARG A 65 7.88 -14.69 8.21
C ARG A 65 7.57 -13.35 8.87
N TYR A 66 8.16 -13.08 10.03
CA TYR A 66 8.04 -11.78 10.69
C TYR A 66 8.51 -10.63 9.79
N TYR A 67 9.70 -10.77 9.18
CA TYR A 67 10.23 -9.77 8.25
C TYR A 67 9.35 -9.64 7.01
N GLU A 68 8.94 -10.76 6.40
CA GLU A 68 8.09 -10.74 5.21
C GLU A 68 6.76 -10.04 5.47
N LEU A 69 6.09 -10.32 6.60
CA LEU A 69 4.83 -9.66 6.98
C LEU A 69 5.01 -8.17 7.29
N THR A 70 6.14 -7.79 7.88
CA THR A 70 6.48 -6.37 8.12
C THR A 70 6.66 -5.64 6.80
N VAL A 71 7.42 -6.22 5.87
CA VAL A 71 7.63 -5.66 4.52
C VAL A 71 6.29 -5.55 3.79
N LEU A 72 5.46 -6.59 3.83
CA LEU A 72 4.12 -6.57 3.23
C LEU A 72 3.24 -5.47 3.83
N SER A 73 3.20 -5.33 5.16
CA SER A 73 2.37 -4.30 5.80
C SER A 73 2.83 -2.90 5.40
N ASN A 74 4.14 -2.63 5.41
CA ASN A 74 4.70 -1.37 4.95
C ASN A 74 4.43 -1.15 3.47
N ALA A 75 4.50 -2.20 2.65
CA ALA A 75 4.26 -2.15 1.22
C ALA A 75 2.86 -1.62 0.90
N LEU A 76 1.85 -2.18 1.56
CA LEU A 76 0.46 -1.78 1.34
C LEU A 76 0.15 -0.37 1.85
N ASN A 77 0.76 0.02 2.98
CA ASN A 77 0.64 1.38 3.52
C ASN A 77 1.27 2.40 2.56
N HIS A 78 2.48 2.14 2.08
CA HIS A 78 3.16 3.04 1.14
C HIS A 78 2.45 3.10 -0.20
N LEU A 79 2.05 1.96 -0.77
CA LEU A 79 1.31 1.92 -2.04
C LEU A 79 0.00 2.73 -1.94
N HIS A 80 -0.78 2.55 -0.86
CA HIS A 80 -1.98 3.36 -0.63
C HIS A 80 -1.66 4.85 -0.57
N GLY A 81 -0.64 5.23 0.22
CA GLY A 81 -0.22 6.62 0.36
C GLY A 81 0.22 7.25 -0.96
N HIS A 82 0.99 6.53 -1.78
CA HIS A 82 1.43 6.99 -3.09
C HIS A 82 0.27 7.12 -4.09
N VAL A 83 -0.65 6.14 -4.13
CA VAL A 83 -1.84 6.23 -4.99
C VAL A 83 -2.70 7.44 -4.60
N GLN A 84 -2.94 7.64 -3.30
CA GLN A 84 -3.72 8.76 -2.80
C GLN A 84 -3.05 10.11 -3.10
N ALA A 85 -1.75 10.24 -2.85
CA ALA A 85 -1.01 11.48 -3.07
C ALA A 85 -0.90 11.82 -4.57
N ALA A 86 -0.67 10.83 -5.43
CA ALA A 86 -0.64 11.03 -6.88
C ALA A 86 -2.01 11.47 -7.42
N ALA A 87 -3.10 10.84 -6.96
CA ALA A 87 -4.46 11.24 -7.31
C ALA A 87 -4.76 12.68 -6.89
N ALA A 88 -4.44 13.04 -5.64
CA ALA A 88 -4.66 14.37 -5.11
C ALA A 88 -3.85 15.45 -5.86
N LEU A 89 -2.61 15.12 -6.27
CA LEU A 89 -1.78 16.00 -7.09
C LEU A 89 -2.45 16.30 -8.43
N LEU A 90 -2.92 15.26 -9.12
CA LEU A 90 -3.61 15.40 -10.41
C LEU A 90 -4.96 16.12 -10.27
N ASP A 91 -5.75 15.80 -9.24
CA ASP A 91 -7.00 16.49 -8.94
C ASP A 91 -6.76 17.99 -8.72
N SER A 92 -5.74 18.35 -7.92
CA SER A 92 -5.36 19.74 -7.70
C SER A 92 -4.86 20.41 -8.99
N PHE A 93 -4.08 19.69 -9.81
CA PHE A 93 -3.60 20.20 -11.08
C PHE A 93 -4.77 20.61 -12.00
N PHE A 94 -5.71 19.69 -12.22
CA PHE A 94 -6.86 19.95 -13.08
C PHE A 94 -7.84 20.96 -12.50
N ALA A 95 -8.01 21.01 -11.18
CA ALA A 95 -8.94 21.94 -10.53
C ALA A 95 -8.41 23.39 -10.47
N VAL A 96 -7.11 23.57 -10.24
CA VAL A 96 -6.51 24.90 -10.02
C VAL A 96 -5.93 25.50 -11.31
N TYR A 97 -5.34 24.66 -12.16
CA TYR A 97 -4.63 25.11 -13.36
C TYR A 97 -5.35 24.75 -14.65
N GLU A 98 -6.51 24.08 -14.57
CA GLU A 98 -7.36 23.73 -15.73
C GLU A 98 -6.62 22.93 -16.83
N GLY A 99 -5.56 22.22 -16.47
CA GLY A 99 -4.72 21.48 -17.42
C GLY A 99 -3.54 22.27 -18.01
N ASP A 100 -3.31 23.53 -17.59
CA ASP A 100 -2.16 24.32 -18.04
C ASP A 100 -0.87 23.89 -17.33
N LEU A 101 -0.07 23.10 -18.04
CA LEU A 101 1.23 22.60 -17.58
C LEU A 101 2.25 23.73 -17.34
N THR A 102 2.19 24.83 -18.09
CA THR A 102 3.12 25.95 -17.94
C THR A 102 2.78 26.75 -16.69
N ALA A 103 1.49 27.02 -16.47
CA ALA A 103 1.01 27.69 -15.26
C ALA A 103 1.34 26.87 -14.01
N TYR A 104 1.15 25.55 -14.07
CA TYR A 104 1.54 24.65 -12.99
C TYR A 104 3.04 24.72 -12.70
N ALA A 105 3.90 24.58 -13.71
CA ALA A 105 5.34 24.56 -13.52
C ALA A 105 5.86 25.89 -12.95
N ALA A 106 5.33 27.02 -13.43
CA ALA A 106 5.68 28.35 -12.92
C ALA A 106 5.28 28.53 -11.45
N ALA A 107 4.06 28.12 -11.08
CA ALA A 107 3.58 28.18 -9.70
C ALA A 107 4.36 27.23 -8.78
N ASN A 108 4.67 26.02 -9.24
CA ASN A 108 5.44 25.04 -8.47
C ASN A 108 6.88 25.51 -8.24
N ARG A 109 7.52 26.08 -9.27
CA ARG A 109 8.85 26.71 -9.15
C ARG A 109 8.83 27.81 -8.08
N LYS A 110 7.86 28.72 -8.17
CA LYS A 110 7.71 29.81 -7.20
C LYS A 110 7.59 29.26 -5.77
N ARG A 111 6.69 28.29 -5.56
CA ARG A 111 6.48 27.64 -4.27
C ARG A 111 7.78 27.01 -3.73
N LEU A 112 8.49 26.23 -4.55
CA LEU A 112 9.69 25.53 -4.11
C LEU A 112 10.85 26.48 -3.77
N LEU A 113 11.05 27.53 -4.56
CA LEU A 113 12.05 28.56 -4.28
C LEU A 113 11.71 29.35 -3.01
N GLU A 114 10.44 29.71 -2.80
CA GLU A 114 9.97 30.39 -1.59
C GLU A 114 10.11 29.52 -0.33
N GLU A 115 9.87 28.21 -0.43
CA GLU A 115 9.86 27.29 0.71
C GLU A 115 11.26 26.84 1.13
N TYR A 116 12.12 26.49 0.16
CA TYR A 116 13.41 25.86 0.43
C TYR A 116 14.60 26.78 0.19
N GLY A 117 14.39 27.94 -0.43
CA GLY A 117 15.48 28.77 -0.95
C GLY A 117 16.23 28.08 -2.09
N GLY A 118 17.16 28.81 -2.71
CA GLY A 118 17.93 28.34 -3.86
C GLY A 118 17.68 29.18 -5.10
N GLY A 119 18.07 28.66 -6.26
CA GLY A 119 18.04 29.39 -7.52
C GLY A 119 19.28 30.25 -7.78
N GLU A 120 19.36 30.81 -8.98
CA GLU A 120 20.37 31.79 -9.40
C GLU A 120 19.98 33.19 -8.91
N ASP A 121 20.92 34.15 -8.87
CA ASP A 121 20.63 35.52 -8.45
C ASP A 121 19.49 36.15 -9.28
N ASP A 122 19.36 35.76 -10.54
CA ASP A 122 18.31 36.21 -11.47
C ASP A 122 16.93 35.57 -11.20
N ASP A 123 16.85 34.59 -10.28
CA ASP A 123 15.58 34.00 -9.83
C ASP A 123 14.86 34.89 -8.81
N TRP A 124 15.54 35.89 -8.26
CA TRP A 124 15.04 36.73 -7.18
C TRP A 124 15.09 38.22 -7.55
N HIS A 125 14.07 38.96 -7.16
CA HIS A 125 14.08 40.42 -7.25
C HIS A 125 13.66 41.03 -5.91
N HIS A 126 14.34 42.11 -5.52
CA HIS A 126 13.97 42.86 -4.34
C HIS A 126 12.88 43.88 -4.68
N THR A 127 11.77 43.81 -3.95
CA THR A 127 10.57 44.65 -4.13
C THR A 127 10.73 46.11 -3.68
N GLY A 128 11.87 46.44 -3.07
CA GLY A 128 12.14 47.77 -2.52
C GLY A 128 11.53 48.00 -1.13
N THR A 129 10.89 46.98 -0.54
CA THR A 129 10.35 47.02 0.81
C THR A 129 11.14 46.11 1.74
N GLY A 130 11.47 46.56 2.96
CA GLY A 130 12.24 45.78 3.93
C GLY A 130 13.76 45.99 3.81
N ASN A 131 14.51 45.38 4.73
CA ASN A 131 15.97 45.41 4.72
C ASN A 131 16.55 44.22 3.90
N PRO A 132 17.21 44.47 2.75
CA PRO A 132 17.78 43.40 1.93
C PRO A 132 18.89 42.63 2.66
N ASP A 133 19.66 43.30 3.54
CA ASP A 133 20.73 42.66 4.33
C ASP A 133 20.16 41.70 5.41
N ALA A 134 18.86 41.82 5.72
CA ALA A 134 18.14 40.93 6.60
C ALA A 134 17.33 39.85 5.85
N GLY A 135 17.44 39.79 4.51
CA GLY A 135 16.67 38.87 3.66
C GLY A 135 15.20 39.27 3.47
N GLU A 136 14.81 40.49 3.84
CA GLU A 136 13.45 40.97 3.64
C GLU A 136 13.26 41.49 2.21
N GLY A 137 12.02 41.49 1.72
CA GLY A 137 11.68 42.15 0.45
C GLY A 137 12.00 41.39 -0.83
N TRP A 138 12.59 40.21 -0.74
CA TRP A 138 12.89 39.37 -1.90
C TRP A 138 11.67 38.57 -2.34
N GLN A 139 11.42 38.55 -3.65
CA GLN A 139 10.38 37.76 -4.29
C GLN A 139 10.93 36.98 -5.48
N VAL A 140 10.37 35.80 -5.74
CA VAL A 140 10.74 35.01 -6.91
C VAL A 140 10.28 35.71 -8.18
N THR A 141 11.18 35.82 -9.16
CA THR A 141 10.87 36.34 -10.49
C THR A 141 10.00 35.34 -11.26
N ASP A 142 8.87 35.83 -11.77
CA ASP A 142 7.99 35.04 -12.64
C ASP A 142 8.69 34.72 -13.97
N THR A 143 8.52 33.50 -14.46
CA THR A 143 9.10 33.06 -15.73
C THR A 143 8.16 32.09 -16.44
N THR A 144 8.19 32.13 -17.77
CA THR A 144 7.53 31.16 -18.66
C THR A 144 8.53 30.45 -19.57
N ASP A 145 9.83 30.60 -19.30
CA ASP A 145 10.89 29.96 -20.08
C ASP A 145 10.89 28.44 -19.86
N PRO A 146 10.64 27.62 -20.89
CA PRO A 146 10.59 26.17 -20.76
C PRO A 146 11.85 25.55 -20.16
N ALA A 147 13.04 26.12 -20.44
CA ALA A 147 14.29 25.59 -19.92
C ALA A 147 14.38 25.73 -18.39
N ARG A 148 13.92 26.87 -17.85
CA ARG A 148 13.88 27.14 -16.40
C ARG A 148 12.75 26.41 -15.68
N LEU A 149 11.73 25.97 -16.41
CA LEU A 149 10.56 25.28 -15.86
C LEU A 149 10.64 23.74 -15.94
N ALA A 150 11.61 23.19 -16.68
CA ALA A 150 11.69 21.76 -16.98
C ALA A 150 11.65 20.86 -15.74
N GLU A 151 12.32 21.25 -14.66
CA GLU A 151 12.41 20.46 -13.41
C GLU A 151 11.17 20.62 -12.49
N TYR A 152 10.33 21.62 -12.76
CA TYR A 152 9.18 21.98 -11.93
C TYR A 152 7.85 21.49 -12.51
N GLY A 153 7.91 20.84 -13.67
CA GLY A 153 6.75 20.32 -14.38
C GLY A 153 6.03 19.21 -13.61
N LEU A 154 4.76 19.03 -13.93
CA LEU A 154 3.91 17.99 -13.35
C LEU A 154 4.52 16.58 -13.50
N HIS A 155 5.17 16.31 -14.63
CA HIS A 155 5.89 15.05 -14.85
C HIS A 155 6.94 14.81 -13.78
N ALA A 156 7.86 15.76 -13.58
CA ALA A 156 8.93 15.63 -12.61
C ALA A 156 8.40 15.42 -11.18
N GLU A 157 7.30 16.09 -10.83
CA GLU A 157 6.68 15.93 -9.52
C GLU A 157 5.95 14.59 -9.34
N LEU A 158 5.37 14.03 -10.42
CA LEU A 158 4.76 12.70 -10.39
C LEU A 158 5.80 11.59 -10.29
N ALA A 159 7.03 11.81 -10.78
CA ALA A 159 8.09 10.80 -10.80
C ALA A 159 8.36 10.17 -9.43
N ARG A 160 8.18 10.91 -8.33
CA ARG A 160 8.36 10.39 -6.96
C ARG A 160 7.37 9.27 -6.58
N PHE A 161 6.26 9.13 -7.30
CA PHE A 161 5.27 8.07 -7.11
C PHE A 161 5.47 6.88 -8.05
N PHE A 162 6.29 7.06 -9.09
CA PHE A 162 6.61 6.07 -10.12
C PHE A 162 8.14 5.92 -10.28
N PRO A 163 8.89 5.61 -9.21
CA PRO A 163 10.33 5.53 -9.30
C PRO A 163 10.80 4.22 -9.96
N ASP A 164 12.10 4.14 -10.23
CA ASP A 164 12.75 2.94 -10.75
C ASP A 164 12.53 1.75 -9.80
N PRO A 165 12.28 0.52 -10.30
CA PRO A 165 12.27 -0.73 -9.54
C PRO A 165 13.36 -0.90 -8.47
N GLU A 166 14.51 -0.25 -8.59
CA GLU A 166 15.59 -0.31 -7.59
C GLU A 166 15.40 0.59 -6.35
N SER A 167 14.30 1.34 -6.27
CA SER A 167 14.07 2.34 -5.22
C SER A 167 13.67 1.72 -3.87
N HIS A 168 14.12 2.33 -2.76
CA HIS A 168 13.75 1.89 -1.41
C HIS A 168 12.28 2.21 -1.11
N GLY A 169 11.47 1.17 -0.88
CA GLY A 169 10.04 1.30 -0.56
C GLY A 169 9.14 0.73 -1.66
N GLU A 170 7.83 0.78 -1.45
CA GLU A 170 6.85 0.23 -2.39
C GLU A 170 6.03 1.37 -2.95
N TYR A 171 6.15 1.56 -4.26
CA TYR A 171 5.59 2.65 -5.02
C TYR A 171 4.60 2.12 -6.05
N ILE A 172 4.02 3.01 -6.85
CA ILE A 172 3.05 2.60 -7.85
C ILE A 172 3.76 1.78 -8.93
N GLY A 173 3.45 0.48 -8.97
CA GLY A 173 3.92 -0.46 -10.00
C GLY A 173 5.26 -1.13 -9.73
N THR A 174 5.88 -0.95 -8.55
CA THR A 174 7.14 -1.64 -8.19
C THR A 174 6.94 -3.12 -7.90
N SER A 175 5.81 -3.48 -7.27
CA SER A 175 5.45 -4.88 -7.00
C SER A 175 4.15 -5.29 -7.70
N GLY A 176 4.12 -6.54 -8.14
CA GLY A 176 2.99 -7.16 -8.81
C GLY A 176 2.38 -8.33 -8.05
N PRO A 177 1.34 -8.98 -8.60
CA PRO A 177 0.70 -10.14 -7.96
C PRO A 177 1.66 -11.29 -7.62
N ILE A 178 2.75 -11.44 -8.40
CA ILE A 178 3.73 -12.51 -8.18
C ILE A 178 4.51 -12.31 -6.87
N ASP A 179 4.82 -11.07 -6.50
CA ASP A 179 5.58 -10.73 -5.31
C ASP A 179 4.79 -11.02 -4.02
N PHE A 180 3.46 -10.89 -4.12
CA PHE A 180 2.52 -11.19 -3.02
C PHE A 180 1.95 -12.61 -3.09
N HIS A 181 2.30 -13.43 -4.10
CA HIS A 181 1.60 -14.68 -4.43
C HIS A 181 1.45 -15.63 -3.23
N ARG A 182 2.51 -15.81 -2.44
CA ARG A 182 2.48 -16.67 -1.25
C ARG A 182 1.46 -16.20 -0.20
N PHE A 183 1.32 -14.89 -0.01
CA PHE A 183 0.36 -14.31 0.93
C PHE A 183 -1.05 -14.34 0.36
N THR A 184 -1.18 -14.11 -0.94
CA THR A 184 -2.44 -14.22 -1.66
C THR A 184 -3.03 -15.62 -1.54
N LEU A 185 -2.22 -16.67 -1.74
CA LEU A 185 -2.64 -18.05 -1.51
C LEU A 185 -3.06 -18.30 -0.04
N ALA A 186 -2.37 -17.67 0.92
CA ALA A 186 -2.72 -17.83 2.33
C ALA A 186 -4.05 -17.15 2.70
N VAL A 187 -4.39 -16.03 2.06
CA VAL A 187 -5.70 -15.38 2.20
C VAL A 187 -6.79 -16.19 1.49
N GLU A 188 -6.52 -16.66 0.26
CA GLU A 188 -7.44 -17.49 -0.52
C GLU A 188 -7.83 -18.76 0.24
N HIS A 189 -6.85 -19.46 0.82
CA HIS A 189 -7.03 -20.69 1.58
C HIS A 189 -7.13 -20.46 3.10
N GLN A 190 -7.56 -19.28 3.55
CA GLN A 190 -7.58 -18.96 4.99
C GLN A 190 -8.44 -19.95 5.80
N THR A 191 -9.54 -20.43 5.23
CA THR A 191 -10.48 -21.38 5.85
C THR A 191 -9.86 -22.76 6.08
N ASP A 192 -8.85 -23.17 5.32
CA ASP A 192 -8.07 -24.40 5.55
C ASP A 192 -7.28 -24.31 6.85
N PHE A 193 -6.87 -23.08 7.19
CA PHE A 193 -6.11 -22.75 8.40
C PHE A 193 -7.00 -22.27 9.55
N ALA A 194 -8.32 -22.42 9.44
CA ALA A 194 -9.23 -22.10 10.54
C ALA A 194 -8.80 -22.83 11.82
N LEU A 195 -8.76 -22.12 12.95
CA LEU A 195 -8.33 -22.68 14.25
C LEU A 195 -9.05 -23.99 14.57
N ARG A 196 -10.33 -24.10 14.21
CA ARG A 196 -11.12 -25.33 14.34
C ARG A 196 -10.47 -26.51 13.64
N LYS A 197 -10.16 -26.38 12.35
CA LYS A 197 -9.52 -27.44 11.55
C LYS A 197 -8.13 -27.78 12.07
N MET A 198 -7.37 -26.77 12.52
CA MET A 198 -6.06 -26.98 13.17
C MET A 198 -6.20 -27.80 14.47
N PHE A 199 -7.13 -27.43 15.35
CA PHE A 199 -7.36 -28.18 16.59
C PHE A 199 -7.90 -29.58 16.33
N THR A 200 -8.79 -29.77 15.34
CA THR A 200 -9.25 -31.10 14.93
C THR A 200 -8.07 -31.95 14.44
N ALA A 201 -7.18 -31.39 13.61
CA ALA A 201 -6.00 -32.09 13.11
C ALA A 201 -5.03 -32.51 14.23
N VAL A 202 -4.87 -31.68 15.27
CA VAL A 202 -3.97 -31.96 16.41
C VAL A 202 -4.61 -32.89 17.44
N SER A 203 -5.88 -32.67 17.77
CA SER A 203 -6.58 -33.39 18.85
C SER A 203 -7.25 -34.68 18.39
N GLY A 204 -7.46 -34.85 17.08
CA GLY A 204 -8.24 -35.94 16.50
C GLY A 204 -9.73 -35.88 16.86
N LYS A 205 -10.20 -34.79 17.48
CA LYS A 205 -11.58 -34.60 17.91
C LYS A 205 -12.20 -33.44 17.16
N GLU A 206 -13.38 -33.70 16.59
CA GLU A 206 -14.16 -32.67 15.93
C GLU A 206 -14.70 -31.69 16.99
N ILE A 207 -14.41 -30.40 16.82
CA ILE A 207 -14.91 -29.34 17.70
C ILE A 207 -16.30 -28.92 17.22
N THR A 208 -17.31 -29.18 18.04
CA THR A 208 -18.68 -28.71 17.79
C THR A 208 -18.75 -27.20 17.95
N MET A 209 -19.19 -26.50 16.89
CA MET A 209 -19.45 -25.06 16.95
C MET A 209 -20.85 -24.79 17.49
N TYR A 210 -21.03 -23.69 18.21
CA TYR A 210 -22.31 -23.29 18.78
C TYR A 210 -22.65 -21.86 18.35
N ARG A 211 -23.94 -21.59 18.10
CA ARG A 211 -24.48 -20.24 17.88
C ARG A 211 -25.57 -19.93 18.91
N PRO A 212 -25.75 -18.67 19.32
CA PRO A 212 -26.91 -18.28 20.10
C PRO A 212 -28.18 -18.37 19.23
N ASP A 213 -29.25 -18.93 19.76
CA ASP A 213 -30.59 -18.88 19.16
C ASP A 213 -31.31 -17.55 19.49
N GLU A 214 -32.53 -17.38 19.00
CA GLU A 214 -33.37 -16.20 19.26
C GLU A 214 -33.66 -15.97 20.76
N SER A 215 -33.48 -16.99 21.59
CA SER A 215 -33.61 -16.93 23.05
C SER A 215 -32.28 -16.73 23.79
N GLY A 216 -31.17 -16.59 23.06
CA GLY A 216 -29.82 -16.45 23.58
C GLY A 216 -29.18 -17.75 24.07
N ARG A 217 -29.79 -18.92 23.82
CA ARG A 217 -29.22 -20.22 24.20
C ARG A 217 -28.24 -20.70 23.14
N MET A 218 -27.10 -21.24 23.58
CA MET A 218 -26.09 -21.79 22.67
C MET A 218 -26.55 -23.14 22.12
N VAL A 219 -26.85 -23.19 20.83
CA VAL A 219 -27.24 -24.42 20.11
C VAL A 219 -26.13 -24.84 19.15
N PRO A 220 -25.88 -26.15 18.99
CA PRO A 220 -24.84 -26.63 18.07
C PRO A 220 -25.21 -26.29 16.63
N ILE A 221 -24.23 -25.81 15.87
CA ILE A 221 -24.37 -25.49 14.45
C ILE A 221 -24.32 -26.81 13.67
N PRO A 222 -25.35 -27.14 12.85
CA PRO A 222 -25.33 -28.31 11.98
C PRO A 222 -24.12 -28.31 11.04
N ILE A 223 -23.55 -29.49 10.75
CA ILE A 223 -22.38 -29.62 9.84
C ILE A 223 -22.65 -28.96 8.48
N ILE A 224 -23.87 -29.09 7.94
CA ILE A 224 -24.25 -28.49 6.66
C ILE A 224 -24.14 -26.95 6.68
N GLU A 225 -24.56 -26.30 7.78
CA GLU A 225 -24.44 -24.84 7.92
C GLU A 225 -22.97 -24.43 8.06
N GLN A 226 -22.13 -25.26 8.70
CA GLN A 226 -20.68 -25.01 8.79
C GLN A 226 -20.01 -25.10 7.42
N ILE A 227 -20.38 -26.10 6.60
CA ILE A 227 -19.89 -26.24 5.22
C ILE A 227 -20.33 -25.04 4.37
N GLU A 228 -21.59 -24.62 4.50
CA GLU A 228 -22.09 -23.44 3.79
C GLU A 228 -21.36 -22.16 4.19
N GLN A 229 -21.09 -21.97 5.49
CA GLN A 229 -20.27 -20.86 5.97
C GLN A 229 -18.86 -20.89 5.36
N GLU A 230 -18.20 -22.05 5.35
CA GLU A 230 -16.87 -22.19 4.75
C GLU A 230 -16.86 -21.90 3.26
N ILE A 231 -17.81 -22.44 2.49
CA ILE A 231 -17.90 -22.16 1.05
C ILE A 231 -18.11 -20.66 0.80
N ASN A 232 -18.95 -20.01 1.61
CA ASN A 232 -19.19 -18.57 1.47
C ASN A 232 -17.94 -17.75 1.82
N GLU A 233 -17.18 -18.16 2.84
CA GLU A 233 -15.91 -17.54 3.21
C GLU A 233 -14.85 -17.75 2.11
N ASP A 234 -14.77 -18.93 1.52
CA ASP A 234 -13.86 -19.24 0.40
C ASP A 234 -14.15 -18.33 -0.80
N ILE A 235 -15.41 -18.24 -1.21
CA ILE A 235 -15.83 -17.35 -2.31
C ILE A 235 -15.52 -15.88 -1.98
N ALA A 236 -15.68 -15.47 -0.73
CA ALA A 236 -15.34 -14.12 -0.30
C ALA A 236 -13.82 -13.87 -0.37
N ASN A 237 -13.01 -14.84 0.04
CA ASN A 237 -11.55 -14.79 -0.01
C ASN A 237 -11.02 -14.76 -1.45
N GLU A 238 -11.56 -15.60 -2.35
CA GLU A 238 -11.24 -15.58 -3.78
C GLU A 238 -11.56 -14.21 -4.41
N ARG A 239 -12.71 -13.63 -4.08
CA ARG A 239 -13.09 -12.29 -4.57
C ARG A 239 -12.17 -11.21 -4.00
N LEU A 240 -11.79 -11.32 -2.74
CA LEU A 240 -10.86 -10.41 -2.07
C LEU A 240 -9.48 -10.44 -2.76
N THR A 241 -8.92 -11.63 -2.99
CA THR A 241 -7.61 -11.80 -3.63
C THR A 241 -7.63 -11.40 -5.10
N ALA A 242 -8.71 -11.70 -5.83
CA ALA A 242 -8.88 -11.23 -7.21
C ALA A 242 -8.88 -9.70 -7.32
N ARG A 243 -9.60 -9.01 -6.42
CA ARG A 243 -9.62 -7.54 -6.37
C ARG A 243 -8.25 -6.97 -5.99
N PHE A 244 -7.58 -7.58 -5.02
CA PHE A 244 -6.23 -7.20 -4.62
C PHE A 244 -5.25 -7.30 -5.80
N ASN A 245 -5.25 -8.42 -6.52
CA ASN A 245 -4.41 -8.60 -7.70
C ASN A 245 -4.75 -7.62 -8.83
N ALA A 246 -6.03 -7.29 -9.03
CA ALA A 246 -6.45 -6.30 -10.02
C ALA A 246 -5.88 -4.90 -9.72
N VAL A 247 -5.81 -4.50 -8.44
CA VAL A 247 -5.19 -3.24 -8.02
C VAL A 247 -3.69 -3.26 -8.31
N LEU A 248 -2.98 -4.33 -7.98
CA LEU A 248 -1.53 -4.44 -8.26
C LEU A 248 -1.24 -4.39 -9.76
N ASN A 249 -2.02 -5.11 -10.57
CA ASN A 249 -1.92 -5.07 -12.02
C ASN A 249 -2.16 -3.65 -12.57
N ALA A 250 -3.16 -2.94 -12.06
CA ALA A 250 -3.41 -1.56 -12.47
C ALA A 250 -2.25 -0.63 -12.11
N ALA A 251 -1.65 -0.79 -10.93
CA ALA A 251 -0.47 -0.03 -10.53
C ALA A 251 0.72 -0.28 -11.47
N GLN A 252 0.98 -1.54 -11.86
CA GLN A 252 2.02 -1.87 -12.82
C GLN A 252 1.76 -1.27 -14.21
N GLN A 253 0.52 -1.34 -14.69
CA GLN A 253 0.14 -0.73 -15.96
C GLN A 253 0.30 0.79 -15.94
N LEU A 254 -0.02 1.44 -14.82
CA LEU A 254 0.20 2.88 -14.65
C LEU A 254 1.67 3.25 -14.69
N ALA A 255 2.55 2.49 -14.03
CA ALA A 255 3.99 2.72 -14.11
C ALA A 255 4.51 2.61 -15.55
N VAL A 256 4.06 1.60 -16.30
CA VAL A 256 4.43 1.43 -17.71
C VAL A 256 3.90 2.56 -18.58
N LEU A 257 2.68 3.04 -18.32
CA LEU A 257 2.09 4.19 -19.02
C LEU A 257 2.90 5.46 -18.73
N TYR A 258 3.14 5.75 -17.46
CA TYR A 258 3.88 6.92 -16.99
C TYR A 258 5.29 6.97 -17.59
N ALA A 259 6.02 5.85 -17.57
CA ALA A 259 7.39 5.77 -18.11
C ALA A 259 7.50 6.05 -19.62
N LYS A 260 6.40 5.92 -20.37
CA LYS A 260 6.35 6.16 -21.83
C LYS A 260 5.75 7.52 -22.19
N MET A 261 5.15 8.19 -21.21
CA MET A 261 4.42 9.42 -21.40
C MET A 261 5.40 10.60 -21.53
N PRO A 262 5.31 11.42 -22.59
CA PRO A 262 6.12 12.62 -22.67
C PRO A 262 5.61 13.68 -21.65
N PRO A 263 6.46 14.60 -21.18
CA PRO A 263 6.08 15.56 -20.13
C PRO A 263 4.90 16.47 -20.48
N ASP A 264 4.60 16.66 -21.76
CA ASP A 264 3.53 17.50 -22.31
C ASP A 264 2.23 16.75 -22.63
N ASP A 265 2.11 15.45 -22.30
CA ASP A 265 0.94 14.63 -22.60
C ASP A 265 -0.22 14.85 -21.61
N LEU A 266 -1.01 15.89 -21.85
CA LEU A 266 -2.20 16.21 -21.06
C LEU A 266 -3.23 15.07 -21.02
N GLN A 267 -3.38 14.33 -22.13
CA GLN A 267 -4.32 13.21 -22.19
C GLN A 267 -3.83 12.05 -21.32
N GLY A 268 -2.52 11.80 -21.31
CA GLY A 268 -1.88 10.85 -20.42
C GLY A 268 -2.14 11.18 -18.94
N TYR A 269 -1.97 12.44 -18.52
CA TYR A 269 -2.28 12.84 -17.14
C TYR A 269 -3.75 12.64 -16.75
N TYR A 270 -4.68 12.91 -17.66
CA TYR A 270 -6.10 12.66 -17.42
C TYR A 270 -6.39 11.15 -17.25
N LEU A 271 -5.75 10.31 -18.07
CA LEU A 271 -5.86 8.87 -17.95
C LEU A 271 -5.27 8.37 -16.62
N LEU A 272 -4.09 8.86 -16.23
CA LEU A 272 -3.48 8.55 -14.94
C LEU A 272 -4.43 8.89 -13.78
N GLN A 273 -5.00 10.10 -13.79
CA GLN A 273 -5.95 10.56 -12.78
C GLN A 273 -7.17 9.63 -12.71
N GLN A 274 -7.76 9.30 -13.87
CA GLN A 274 -8.93 8.43 -13.93
C GLN A 274 -8.64 7.05 -13.34
N VAL A 275 -7.51 6.43 -13.68
CA VAL A 275 -7.17 5.09 -13.18
C VAL A 275 -6.84 5.12 -11.69
N LEU A 276 -6.10 6.12 -11.21
CA LEU A 276 -5.81 6.30 -9.78
C LEU A 276 -7.11 6.47 -8.97
N ASN A 277 -8.04 7.28 -9.46
CA ASN A 277 -9.35 7.46 -8.83
C ASN A 277 -10.20 6.18 -8.88
N ASN A 278 -10.12 5.40 -9.96
CA ASN A 278 -10.77 4.09 -10.04
C ASN A 278 -10.17 3.09 -9.04
N MET A 279 -8.85 3.08 -8.85
CA MET A 279 -8.18 2.26 -7.83
C MET A 279 -8.63 2.65 -6.43
N LEU A 280 -8.66 3.95 -6.09
CA LEU A 280 -9.13 4.44 -4.80
C LEU A 280 -10.59 4.05 -4.53
N ALA A 281 -11.44 4.11 -5.56
CA ALA A 281 -12.85 3.77 -5.48
C ALA A 281 -13.15 2.27 -5.65
N LEU A 282 -12.13 1.43 -5.93
CA LEU A 282 -12.26 0.02 -6.31
C LEU A 282 -13.22 -0.22 -7.49
N LYS A 283 -13.33 0.74 -8.41
CA LYS A 283 -14.11 0.60 -9.65
C LYS A 283 -13.26 -0.11 -10.71
N MET A 284 -12.94 -1.38 -10.42
CA MET A 284 -12.08 -2.20 -11.28
C MET A 284 -12.91 -3.11 -12.23
N GLU A 285 -14.24 -2.94 -12.28
CA GLU A 285 -15.14 -3.62 -13.23
C GLU A 285 -14.82 -3.13 -14.65
N GLY A 286 -13.95 -3.87 -15.35
CA GLY A 286 -13.52 -3.53 -16.71
C GLY A 286 -12.04 -3.76 -16.99
N TYR A 287 -11.21 -4.01 -15.97
CA TYR A 287 -9.84 -4.46 -16.16
C TYR A 287 -9.84 -5.99 -16.14
N PRO A 288 -9.75 -6.67 -17.29
CA PRO A 288 -9.75 -8.12 -17.31
C PRO A 288 -8.57 -8.66 -16.50
N PRO A 289 -8.70 -9.87 -15.93
CA PRO A 289 -7.53 -10.60 -15.49
C PRO A 289 -6.69 -10.82 -16.74
N PHE A 290 -5.48 -10.29 -16.76
CA PHE A 290 -4.45 -10.75 -17.68
C PHE A 290 -3.48 -11.58 -16.86
#